data_AF-A0A6J0TN07-F1
#
_entry.id   AF-A0A6J0TN07-F1
#
_cell.length_a   1.000
_cell.length_b   1.000
_cell.length_c   1.000
_cell.angle_alpha   90.00
_cell.angle_beta   90.00
_cell.angle_gamma   90.00
#
_symmetry.space_group_name_H-M   'P 1'
#
loop_
_entity.id
_entity.type
_entity.pdbx_description
1 polymer ?
#
loop_
_entity_poly.entity_id
_entity_poly.type
_entity_poly.pdbx_seq_one_letter_code
_entity_poly.pdbx_strand_id
1 'polypeptide(L)'
;MLAAAVPARPRGDKASTVDWQANLQKEFRRSVNFSRQLLCKIRVLKHHYLSDRLPGASLTFVTHKGLFSLTSLDLHTGLSLSDAKRLTHLAKMLSFYQDLIQQLKDYEADREDSTFVPQLEDLGFNLRDLSHHVSYQISLWGLPSENNPEPTPEPPQILQSKDQWRNRQEGYIVLRHLESFLCRATQDFWILKDKIRM
;
A
#
# COMPACT_ATOMS: atom_id res chain seq x y z
N MET A 1 28.63 -38.38 3.16
CA MET A 1 28.71 -36.91 3.27
C MET A 1 28.69 -36.34 1.85
N LEU A 2 27.56 -35.82 1.40
CA LEU A 2 27.37 -35.21 0.09
C LEU A 2 27.41 -33.69 0.27
N ALA A 3 28.47 -33.04 -0.22
CA ALA A 3 28.55 -31.58 -0.30
C ALA A 3 27.76 -31.11 -1.53
N ALA A 4 26.64 -30.45 -1.30
CA ALA A 4 25.87 -29.80 -2.37
C ALA A 4 26.62 -28.55 -2.86
N ALA A 5 26.90 -28.52 -4.16
CA ALA A 5 27.50 -27.38 -4.83
C ALA A 5 26.57 -26.16 -4.76
N VAL A 6 27.09 -25.05 -4.22
CA VAL A 6 26.47 -23.72 -4.31
C VAL A 6 26.61 -23.24 -5.75
N PRO A 7 25.53 -22.89 -6.47
CA PRO A 7 25.66 -22.36 -7.81
C PRO A 7 26.26 -20.95 -7.75
N ALA A 8 27.40 -20.80 -8.43
CA ALA A 8 28.12 -19.55 -8.57
C ALA A 8 27.26 -18.51 -9.32
N ARG A 9 27.21 -17.30 -8.78
CA ARG A 9 26.61 -16.11 -9.38
C ARG A 9 27.28 -15.82 -10.72
N PRO A 10 26.56 -15.61 -11.84
CA PRO A 10 27.18 -15.28 -13.10
C PRO A 10 27.81 -13.89 -12.99
N ARG A 11 29.12 -13.86 -13.22
CA ARG A 11 29.99 -12.71 -13.09
C ARG A 11 29.94 -11.92 -14.41
N GLY A 12 29.15 -10.83 -14.39
CA GLY A 12 29.35 -9.62 -15.19
C GLY A 12 29.23 -9.71 -16.71
N ASP A 13 28.02 -9.44 -17.23
CA ASP A 13 27.84 -8.86 -18.56
C ASP A 13 27.28 -7.44 -18.44
N LYS A 14 27.95 -6.46 -19.04
CA LYS A 14 27.46 -5.08 -19.07
C LYS A 14 26.13 -4.96 -19.82
N ALA A 15 25.86 -5.86 -20.76
CA ALA A 15 24.58 -5.95 -21.47
C ALA A 15 23.45 -6.43 -20.54
N SER A 16 23.68 -7.50 -19.77
CA SER A 16 22.68 -8.02 -18.83
C SER A 16 22.38 -7.04 -17.69
N THR A 17 23.37 -6.22 -17.31
CA THR A 17 23.19 -5.17 -16.28
C THR A 17 22.35 -3.98 -16.75
N VAL A 18 22.52 -3.53 -17.99
CA VAL A 18 21.71 -2.45 -18.58
C VAL A 18 20.27 -2.90 -18.80
N ASP A 19 20.05 -4.16 -19.18
CA ASP A 19 18.71 -4.69 -19.45
C ASP A 19 17.83 -4.79 -18.20
N TRP A 20 18.36 -5.24 -17.05
CA TRP A 20 17.55 -5.30 -15.83
C TRP A 20 17.24 -3.90 -15.28
N GLN A 21 18.17 -2.95 -15.38
CA GLN A 21 17.94 -1.56 -14.94
C GLN A 21 16.84 -0.89 -15.76
N ALA A 22 16.87 -1.03 -17.09
CA ALA A 22 15.83 -0.50 -17.97
C ALA A 22 14.46 -1.13 -17.69
N ASN A 23 14.41 -2.44 -17.47
CA ASN A 23 13.19 -3.14 -17.10
C ASN A 23 12.66 -2.68 -15.74
N LEU A 24 13.52 -2.56 -14.74
CA LEU A 24 13.14 -2.10 -13.40
C LEU A 24 12.64 -0.64 -13.43
N GLN A 25 13.29 0.24 -14.19
CA GLN A 25 12.82 1.60 -14.39
C GLN A 25 11.43 1.65 -15.04
N LYS A 26 11.18 0.80 -16.03
CA LYS A 26 9.87 0.66 -16.68
C LYS A 26 8.80 0.21 -15.67
N GLU A 27 9.12 -0.75 -14.81
CA GLU A 27 8.22 -1.18 -13.75
C GLU A 27 7.93 -0.06 -12.74
N PHE A 28 8.94 0.71 -12.32
CA PHE A 28 8.68 1.84 -11.43
C PHE A 28 7.82 2.91 -12.08
N ARG A 29 8.01 3.18 -13.37
CA ARG A 29 7.13 4.09 -14.12
C ARG A 29 5.69 3.58 -14.15
N ARG A 30 5.48 2.26 -14.31
CA ARG A 30 4.16 1.63 -14.23
C ARG A 30 3.55 1.81 -12.84
N SER A 31 4.29 1.52 -11.77
CA SER A 31 3.82 1.71 -10.39
C SER A 31 3.51 3.17 -10.04
N VAL A 32 4.29 4.14 -10.54
CA VAL A 32 3.98 5.57 -10.40
C VAL A 32 2.62 5.91 -11.02
N ASN A 33 2.39 5.47 -12.26
CA ASN A 33 1.14 5.77 -12.95
C ASN A 33 -0.04 5.07 -12.29
N PHE A 34 0.15 3.81 -11.90
CA PHE A 34 -0.89 3.00 -11.27
C PHE A 34 -1.28 3.53 -9.89
N SER A 35 -0.30 3.88 -9.04
CA SER A 35 -0.56 4.50 -7.73
C SER A 35 -1.28 5.85 -7.85
N ARG A 36 -0.98 6.66 -8.87
CA ARG A 36 -1.73 7.90 -9.15
C ARG A 36 -3.18 7.66 -9.56
N GLN A 37 -3.43 6.68 -10.42
CA GLN A 37 -4.78 6.30 -10.83
C GLN A 37 -5.58 5.81 -9.61
N LEU A 38 -4.97 4.95 -8.80
CA LEU A 38 -5.57 4.46 -7.56
C LEU A 38 -5.85 5.58 -6.55
N LEU A 39 -4.93 6.56 -6.45
CA LEU A 39 -5.12 7.76 -5.64
C LEU A 39 -6.32 8.62 -6.12
N CYS A 40 -6.58 8.67 -7.42
CA CYS A 40 -7.78 9.34 -7.92
C CYS A 40 -9.06 8.58 -7.55
N LYS A 41 -9.05 7.25 -7.73
CA LYS A 41 -10.18 6.38 -7.37
C LYS A 41 -10.53 6.49 -5.87
N ILE A 42 -9.54 6.38 -4.99
CA ILE A 42 -9.77 6.46 -3.53
C ILE A 42 -10.32 7.83 -3.12
N ARG A 43 -9.89 8.92 -3.76
CA ARG A 43 -10.42 10.27 -3.47
C ARG A 43 -11.90 10.38 -3.79
N VAL A 44 -12.30 9.87 -4.96
CA VAL A 44 -13.72 9.85 -5.36
C VAL A 44 -14.53 8.99 -4.41
N LEU A 45 -14.08 7.76 -4.14
CA LEU A 45 -14.74 6.83 -3.23
C LEU A 45 -14.89 7.41 -1.82
N LYS A 46 -13.80 7.95 -1.26
CA LYS A 46 -13.78 8.57 0.07
C LYS A 46 -14.76 9.75 0.16
N HIS A 47 -14.81 10.59 -0.88
CA HIS A 47 -15.74 11.72 -0.91
C HIS A 47 -17.19 11.24 -0.99
N HIS A 48 -17.48 10.29 -1.85
CA HIS A 48 -18.81 9.67 -1.96
C HIS A 48 -19.25 9.03 -0.63
N TYR A 49 -18.34 8.30 0.02
CA TYR A 49 -18.58 7.67 1.33
C TYR A 49 -18.90 8.71 2.41
N LEU A 50 -18.15 9.81 2.46
CA LEU A 50 -18.40 10.89 3.40
C LEU A 50 -19.79 11.51 3.19
N SER A 51 -20.15 11.79 1.94
CA SER A 51 -21.44 12.40 1.60
C SER A 51 -22.63 11.50 1.90
N ASP A 52 -22.53 10.20 1.59
CA ASP A 52 -23.65 9.25 1.75
C ASP A 52 -23.77 8.71 3.19
N ARG A 53 -22.66 8.25 3.78
CA ARG A 53 -22.69 7.56 5.08
C ARG A 53 -22.60 8.52 6.27
N LEU A 54 -22.02 9.70 6.08
CA LEU A 54 -21.74 10.67 7.15
C LEU A 54 -22.28 12.09 6.82
N PRO A 55 -23.55 12.25 6.41
CA PRO A 55 -24.10 13.55 6.05
C PRO A 55 -24.11 14.49 7.27
N GLY A 56 -23.64 15.72 7.09
CA GLY A 56 -23.60 16.73 8.15
C GLY A 56 -22.59 16.46 9.27
N ALA A 57 -21.70 15.46 9.12
CA ALA A 57 -20.71 15.15 10.13
C ALA A 57 -19.71 16.31 10.31
N SER A 58 -19.67 16.87 11.52
CA SER A 58 -18.47 17.54 12.00
C SER A 58 -17.45 16.45 12.32
N LEU A 59 -16.40 16.34 11.51
CA LEU A 59 -15.35 15.32 11.68
C LEU A 59 -14.51 15.62 12.93
N THR A 60 -15.08 15.46 14.13
CA THR A 60 -14.31 15.29 15.36
C THR A 60 -13.69 13.90 15.27
N PHE A 61 -12.46 13.83 14.75
CA PHE A 61 -11.78 12.59 14.42
C PHE A 61 -11.76 11.64 15.62
N VAL A 62 -12.36 10.46 15.47
CA VAL A 62 -12.15 9.35 16.40
C VAL A 62 -10.66 9.01 16.35
N THR A 63 -9.95 9.31 17.44
CA THR A 63 -8.53 8.94 17.56
C THR A 63 -8.39 7.43 17.72
N HIS A 64 -8.30 6.71 16.61
CA HIS A 64 -7.78 5.34 16.60
C HIS A 64 -6.28 5.39 16.79
N LYS A 65 -5.83 5.50 18.05
CA LYS A 65 -4.40 5.53 18.40
C LYS A 65 -3.57 4.47 17.65
N GLY A 66 -4.15 3.29 17.36
CA GLY A 66 -3.52 2.22 16.59
C GLY A 66 -3.36 2.46 15.08
N LEU A 67 -4.36 3.01 14.37
CA LEU A 67 -4.26 3.28 12.91
C LEU A 67 -3.32 4.45 12.59
N PHE A 68 -3.27 5.45 13.47
CA PHE A 68 -2.38 6.61 13.31
C PHE A 68 -0.91 6.25 13.51
N SER A 69 -0.56 5.38 14.47
CA SER A 69 0.83 4.94 14.68
C SER A 69 1.41 4.15 13.51
N LEU A 70 0.56 3.45 12.75
CA LEU A 70 0.98 2.56 11.65
C LEU A 70 1.26 3.28 10.33
N THR A 71 0.74 4.51 10.20
CA THR A 71 0.81 5.29 8.96
C THR A 71 1.61 6.57 9.11
N SER A 72 1.90 6.97 10.34
CA SER A 72 2.71 8.11 10.72
C SER A 72 4.20 7.80 10.60
N LEU A 73 4.68 7.51 9.39
CA LEU A 73 6.10 7.67 9.13
C LEU A 73 6.36 9.15 8.87
N ASP A 74 7.11 9.81 9.77
CA ASP A 74 7.48 11.20 9.60
C ASP A 74 8.17 11.44 8.24
N LEU A 75 7.97 12.61 7.65
CA LEU A 75 8.50 12.97 6.33
C LEU A 75 10.02 12.84 6.28
N HIS A 76 10.73 13.23 7.34
CA HIS A 76 12.19 13.12 7.42
C HIS A 76 12.66 11.67 7.52
N THR A 77 12.07 10.88 8.42
CA THR A 77 12.33 9.44 8.54
C THR A 77 12.05 8.73 7.22
N GLY A 78 10.97 9.13 6.55
CA GLY A 78 10.57 8.62 5.27
C GLY A 78 11.56 8.90 4.14
N LEU A 79 12.10 10.11 4.05
CA LEU A 79 13.10 10.46 3.03
C LEU A 79 14.46 9.81 3.29
N SER A 80 14.77 9.42 4.53
CA SER A 80 16.01 8.72 4.89
C SER A 80 16.00 7.20 4.64
N LEU A 81 14.86 6.61 4.28
CA LEU A 81 14.77 5.16 4.07
C LEU A 81 15.68 4.68 2.92
N SER A 82 16.32 3.54 3.15
CA SER A 82 16.99 2.78 2.07
C SER A 82 15.95 2.28 1.07
N ASP A 83 16.38 1.99 -0.16
CA ASP A 83 15.48 1.53 -1.21
C ASP A 83 14.82 0.18 -0.86
N ALA A 84 15.58 -0.70 -0.17
CA ALA A 84 15.08 -1.97 0.37
C ALA A 84 13.99 -1.75 1.42
N LYS A 85 14.19 -0.81 2.36
CA LYS A 85 13.18 -0.45 3.37
C LYS A 85 11.93 0.12 2.73
N ARG A 86 12.06 0.99 1.73
CA ARG A 86 10.91 1.58 1.03
C ARG A 86 10.04 0.50 0.41
N LEU A 87 10.61 -0.39 -0.40
CA LEU A 87 9.83 -1.43 -1.05
C LEU A 87 9.24 -2.44 -0.06
N THR A 88 10.00 -2.82 0.96
CA THR A 88 9.52 -3.72 2.01
C THR A 88 8.36 -3.10 2.79
N HIS A 89 8.46 -1.81 3.15
CA HIS A 89 7.38 -1.07 3.79
C HIS A 89 6.15 -0.96 2.89
N LEU A 90 6.32 -0.66 1.59
CA LEU A 90 5.22 -0.63 0.63
C LEU A 90 4.50 -1.99 0.56
N ALA A 91 5.23 -3.10 0.47
CA ALA A 91 4.65 -4.44 0.43
C ALA A 91 3.82 -4.74 1.70
N LYS A 92 4.38 -4.46 2.88
CA LYS A 92 3.70 -4.67 4.17
C LYS A 92 2.42 -3.83 4.28
N MET A 93 2.51 -2.54 3.95
CA MET A 93 1.36 -1.64 4.05
C MET A 93 0.28 -1.96 3.01
N LEU A 94 0.65 -2.41 1.81
CA LEU A 94 -0.34 -2.87 0.82
C LEU A 94 -1.13 -4.07 1.34
N SER A 95 -0.48 -5.04 1.97
CA SER A 95 -1.17 -6.16 2.63
C SER A 95 -2.09 -5.68 3.75
N PHE A 96 -1.58 -4.81 4.62
CA PHE A 96 -2.35 -4.23 5.73
C PHE A 96 -3.64 -3.55 5.25
N TYR A 97 -3.56 -2.75 4.18
CA TYR A 97 -4.74 -2.08 3.63
C TYR A 97 -5.67 -3.02 2.86
N GLN A 98 -5.18 -4.09 2.24
CA GLN A 98 -6.05 -5.10 1.64
C GLN A 98 -6.98 -5.71 2.69
N ASP A 99 -6.46 -6.04 3.86
CA ASP A 99 -7.26 -6.60 4.95
C ASP A 99 -8.29 -5.60 5.50
N LEU A 100 -7.92 -4.32 5.62
CA LEU A 100 -8.86 -3.27 6.04
C LEU A 100 -9.96 -3.01 5.01
N ILE A 101 -9.62 -3.02 3.72
CA ILE A 101 -10.60 -2.87 2.64
C ILE A 101 -11.52 -4.09 2.58
N GLN A 102 -11.01 -5.28 2.84
CA GLN A 102 -11.81 -6.50 2.93
C GLN A 102 -12.82 -6.41 4.09
N GLN A 103 -12.38 -6.01 5.29
CA GLN A 103 -13.28 -5.78 6.44
C GLN A 103 -14.35 -4.72 6.13
N LEU A 104 -13.99 -3.62 5.46
CA LEU A 104 -14.94 -2.57 5.07
C LEU A 104 -15.94 -3.05 4.01
N LYS A 105 -15.48 -3.88 3.06
CA LYS A 105 -16.35 -4.49 2.05
C LYS A 105 -17.36 -5.42 2.70
N ASP A 106 -16.93 -6.26 3.62
CA ASP A 106 -17.81 -7.21 4.33
C ASP A 106 -18.84 -6.46 5.17
N TYR A 107 -18.42 -5.41 5.88
CA TYR A 107 -19.34 -4.53 6.62
C TYR A 107 -20.39 -3.85 5.73
N GLU A 108 -20.01 -3.43 4.52
CA GLU A 108 -20.95 -2.80 3.57
C GLU A 108 -21.84 -3.84 2.87
N ALA A 109 -21.40 -5.09 2.72
CA ALA A 109 -22.17 -6.16 2.08
C ALA A 109 -23.40 -6.58 2.91
N ASP A 110 -23.32 -6.48 4.24
CA ASP A 110 -24.43 -6.78 5.15
C ASP A 110 -25.51 -5.68 5.17
N ARG A 111 -25.40 -4.64 4.33
CA ARG A 111 -26.31 -3.49 4.30
C ARG A 111 -27.13 -3.46 3.03
N GLU A 112 -28.45 -3.51 3.17
CA GLU A 112 -29.41 -3.50 2.05
C GLU A 112 -29.34 -2.23 1.16
N ASP A 113 -28.79 -1.13 1.69
CA ASP A 113 -28.69 0.17 1.01
C ASP A 113 -27.30 0.47 0.43
N SER A 114 -26.34 -0.47 0.48
CA SER A 114 -24.97 -0.17 0.09
C SER A 114 -24.73 -0.19 -1.41
N THR A 115 -24.17 0.91 -1.93
CA THR A 115 -23.64 1.01 -3.30
C THR A 115 -22.11 0.89 -3.35
N PHE A 116 -21.46 0.68 -2.20
CA PHE A 116 -20.00 0.75 -2.06
C PHE A 116 -19.29 -0.57 -2.35
N VAL A 117 -19.99 -1.72 -2.26
CA VAL A 117 -19.39 -3.05 -2.42
C VAL A 117 -18.59 -3.19 -3.72
N PRO A 118 -19.11 -2.85 -4.91
CA PRO A 118 -18.34 -2.98 -6.16
C PRO A 118 -17.10 -2.07 -6.19
N GLN A 119 -17.18 -0.89 -5.57
CA GLN A 119 -16.07 0.08 -5.53
C GLN A 119 -14.96 -0.37 -4.59
N LEU A 120 -15.33 -0.97 -3.45
CA LEU A 120 -14.39 -1.55 -2.48
C LEU A 120 -13.75 -2.83 -3.02
N GLU A 121 -14.49 -3.63 -3.78
CA GLU A 121 -13.95 -4.81 -4.46
C GLU A 121 -12.93 -4.42 -5.56
N ASP A 122 -13.27 -3.47 -6.44
CA ASP A 122 -12.31 -2.92 -7.42
C ASP A 122 -11.07 -2.36 -6.71
N LEU A 123 -11.24 -1.61 -5.63
CA LEU A 123 -10.12 -1.09 -4.84
C LEU A 123 -9.23 -2.22 -4.28
N GLY A 124 -9.83 -3.30 -3.77
CA GLY A 124 -9.12 -4.48 -3.29
C GLY A 124 -8.27 -5.15 -4.38
N PHE A 125 -8.83 -5.33 -5.58
CA PHE A 125 -8.07 -5.86 -6.72
C PHE A 125 -6.89 -4.95 -7.11
N ASN A 126 -7.12 -3.64 -7.20
CA ASN A 126 -6.05 -2.69 -7.54
C ASN A 126 -4.91 -2.69 -6.49
N LEU A 127 -5.23 -2.82 -5.20
CA LEU A 127 -4.22 -2.96 -4.15
C LEU A 127 -3.42 -4.26 -4.27
N ARG A 128 -4.09 -5.36 -4.63
CA ARG A 128 -3.44 -6.66 -4.88
C ARG A 128 -2.46 -6.58 -6.05
N ASP A 129 -2.86 -5.96 -7.14
CA ASP A 129 -2.02 -5.78 -8.32
C ASP A 129 -0.80 -4.90 -8.02
N LEU A 130 -0.99 -3.82 -7.25
CA LEU A 130 0.11 -2.97 -6.83
C LEU A 130 1.10 -3.75 -5.93
N SER A 131 0.59 -4.63 -5.06
CA SER A 131 1.42 -5.51 -4.24
C SER A 131 2.24 -6.49 -5.07
N HIS A 132 1.65 -7.07 -6.13
CA HIS A 132 2.37 -7.90 -7.08
C HIS A 132 3.48 -7.12 -7.79
N HIS A 133 3.22 -5.88 -8.23
CA HIS A 133 4.25 -5.03 -8.84
C HIS A 133 5.41 -4.75 -7.88
N VAL A 134 5.13 -4.42 -6.62
CA VAL A 134 6.17 -4.19 -5.60
C VAL A 134 6.98 -5.47 -5.35
N SER A 135 6.32 -6.61 -5.23
CA SER A 135 6.99 -7.91 -5.02
C SER A 135 7.91 -8.23 -6.19
N TYR A 136 7.44 -8.03 -7.42
CA TYR A 136 8.25 -8.19 -8.62
C TYR A 136 9.47 -7.25 -8.65
N GLN A 137 9.29 -5.97 -8.28
CA GLN A 137 10.37 -4.99 -8.19
C GLN A 137 11.43 -5.38 -7.16
N ILE A 138 11.03 -5.89 -6.00
CA ILE A 138 11.94 -6.41 -4.96
C ILE A 138 12.78 -7.56 -5.53
N SER A 139 12.11 -8.54 -6.15
CA SER A 139 12.78 -9.69 -6.76
C SER A 139 13.73 -9.29 -7.89
N LEU A 140 13.29 -8.37 -8.76
CA LEU A 140 14.07 -7.92 -9.92
C LEU A 140 15.30 -7.09 -9.51
N TRP A 141 15.17 -6.23 -8.50
CA TRP A 141 16.28 -5.41 -8.01
C TRP A 141 17.28 -6.24 -7.20
N GLY A 142 16.85 -7.36 -6.61
CA GLY A 142 17.74 -8.23 -5.83
C GLY A 142 18.28 -7.55 -4.57
N LEU A 143 17.48 -6.66 -3.98
CA LEU A 143 17.85 -5.95 -2.76
C LEU A 143 18.04 -6.95 -1.60
N PRO A 144 19.04 -6.72 -0.72
CA PRO A 144 19.27 -7.59 0.42
C PRO A 144 18.04 -7.64 1.31
N SER A 145 17.61 -8.85 1.67
CA SER A 145 16.59 -9.04 2.71
C SER A 145 17.12 -8.45 4.01
N GLU A 146 16.38 -7.55 4.64
CA GLU A 146 16.82 -6.98 5.91
C GLU A 146 16.82 -8.04 7.00
N ASN A 147 17.96 -8.22 7.67
CA ASN A 147 18.16 -9.24 8.71
C ASN A 147 17.28 -9.04 9.95
N ASN A 148 16.65 -7.87 10.10
CA ASN A 148 15.66 -7.58 11.13
C ASN A 148 14.37 -7.12 10.44
N PRO A 149 13.46 -8.03 10.05
CA PRO A 149 12.17 -7.63 9.56
C PRO A 149 11.45 -6.88 10.68
N GLU A 150 11.18 -5.58 10.47
CA GLU A 150 10.22 -4.88 11.33
C GLU A 150 8.92 -5.68 11.38
N PRO A 151 8.23 -5.77 12.53
CA PRO A 151 6.98 -6.50 12.61
C PRO A 151 6.02 -6.02 11.52
N THR A 152 5.46 -6.95 10.74
CA THR A 152 4.34 -6.59 9.86
C THR A 152 3.20 -6.18 10.77
N PRO A 153 2.68 -4.96 10.64
CA PRO A 153 1.59 -4.54 11.48
C PRO A 153 0.35 -5.36 11.18
N GLU A 154 -0.23 -5.97 12.20
CA GLU A 154 -1.51 -6.65 12.03
C GLU A 154 -2.62 -5.61 11.84
N PRO A 155 -3.50 -5.80 10.84
CA PRO A 155 -4.67 -4.96 10.69
C PRO A 155 -5.54 -5.08 11.93
N PRO A 156 -5.91 -3.97 12.58
CA PRO A 156 -6.87 -4.03 13.66
C PRO A 156 -8.21 -4.57 13.13
N GLN A 157 -8.94 -5.28 13.99
CA GLN A 157 -10.36 -5.55 13.74
C GLN A 157 -11.13 -4.23 13.89
N ILE A 158 -11.60 -3.71 12.77
CA ILE A 158 -12.42 -2.50 12.69
C ILE A 158 -13.89 -2.87 12.56
N LEU A 159 -14.77 -1.87 12.70
CA LEU A 159 -16.21 -1.98 12.45
C LEU A 159 -16.94 -2.92 13.43
N GLN A 160 -16.35 -3.15 14.60
CA GLN A 160 -16.88 -4.00 15.67
C GLN A 160 -17.76 -3.22 16.67
N SER A 161 -18.00 -1.93 16.44
CA SER A 161 -18.81 -1.14 17.37
C SER A 161 -20.28 -1.52 17.27
N LYS A 162 -20.98 -1.51 18.41
CA LYS A 162 -22.45 -1.53 18.44
C LYS A 162 -23.06 -0.24 17.89
N ASP A 163 -22.29 0.85 17.90
CA ASP A 163 -22.70 2.13 17.34
C ASP A 163 -22.40 2.17 15.84
N GLN A 164 -23.46 2.17 15.04
CA GLN A 164 -23.40 2.27 13.58
C GLN A 164 -22.72 3.56 13.12
N TRP A 165 -22.89 4.66 13.85
CA TRP A 165 -22.22 5.92 13.52
C TRP A 165 -20.71 5.79 13.63
N ARG A 166 -20.24 5.17 14.71
CA ARG A 166 -18.82 4.92 14.93
C ARG A 166 -18.22 4.01 13.86
N ASN A 167 -18.92 2.95 13.45
CA ASN A 167 -18.44 2.08 12.35
C ASN A 167 -18.30 2.85 11.03
N ARG A 168 -19.26 3.72 10.69
CA ARG A 168 -19.15 4.58 9.49
C ARG A 168 -17.95 5.52 9.58
N GLN A 169 -17.69 6.10 10.75
CA GLN A 169 -16.50 6.93 10.96
C GLN A 169 -15.21 6.13 10.78
N GLU A 170 -15.15 4.90 11.30
CA GLU A 170 -14.03 3.98 11.11
C GLU A 170 -13.79 3.68 9.63
N GLY A 171 -14.84 3.36 8.87
CA GLY A 171 -14.76 3.14 7.42
C GLY A 171 -14.19 4.35 6.68
N TYR A 172 -14.66 5.56 7.00
CA TYR A 172 -14.11 6.79 6.42
C TYR A 172 -12.64 7.02 6.77
N ILE A 173 -12.24 6.74 8.02
CA ILE A 173 -10.84 6.86 8.47
C ILE A 173 -9.95 5.91 7.67
N VAL A 174 -10.35 4.66 7.45
CA VAL A 174 -9.60 3.70 6.61
C VAL A 174 -9.34 4.28 5.22
N LEU A 175 -10.37 4.77 4.54
CA LEU A 175 -10.24 5.35 3.20
C LEU A 175 -9.33 6.58 3.19
N ARG A 176 -9.39 7.43 4.22
CA ARG A 176 -8.52 8.60 4.36
C ARG A 176 -7.06 8.21 4.58
N HIS A 177 -6.80 7.22 5.44
CA HIS A 177 -5.44 6.76 5.70
C HIS A 177 -4.83 6.08 4.46
N LEU A 178 -5.63 5.29 3.75
CA LEU A 178 -5.23 4.70 2.48
C LEU A 178 -4.88 5.76 1.43
N GLU A 179 -5.64 6.85 1.32
CA GLU A 179 -5.27 7.98 0.46
C GLU A 179 -3.89 8.55 0.82
N SER A 180 -3.64 8.82 2.10
CA SER A 180 -2.34 9.33 2.57
C SER A 180 -1.20 8.37 2.25
N PHE A 181 -1.42 7.07 2.46
CA PHE A 181 -0.46 6.03 2.11
C PHE A 181 -0.18 6.00 0.60
N LEU A 182 -1.21 6.05 -0.26
CA LEU A 182 -1.02 6.01 -1.72
C LEU A 182 -0.33 7.27 -2.25
N CYS A 183 -0.58 8.43 -1.63
CA CYS A 183 0.17 9.65 -1.91
C CYS A 183 1.67 9.43 -1.63
N ARG A 184 1.99 8.84 -0.48
CA ARG A 184 3.37 8.52 -0.11
C ARG A 184 3.98 7.44 -1.01
N ALA A 185 3.24 6.38 -1.32
CA ALA A 185 3.68 5.32 -2.21
C ALA A 185 4.04 5.87 -3.60
N THR A 186 3.23 6.79 -4.12
CA THR A 186 3.52 7.49 -5.38
C THR A 186 4.86 8.22 -5.31
N GLN A 187 5.15 8.92 -4.20
CA GLN A 187 6.42 9.61 -3.99
C GLN A 187 7.60 8.63 -3.90
N ASP A 188 7.45 7.55 -3.15
CA ASP A 188 8.50 6.52 -3.02
C ASP A 188 8.81 5.89 -4.39
N PHE A 189 7.80 5.53 -5.19
CA PHE A 189 8.03 5.04 -6.56
C PHE A 189 8.72 6.08 -7.46
N TRP A 190 8.40 7.37 -7.28
CA TRP A 190 9.08 8.45 -8.00
C TRP A 190 10.57 8.52 -7.66
N ILE A 191 10.91 8.44 -6.37
CA ILE A 191 12.30 8.43 -5.88
C ILE A 191 13.05 7.22 -6.45
N LEU A 192 12.47 6.02 -6.37
CA LEU A 192 13.09 4.79 -6.86
C LEU A 192 13.30 4.84 -8.38
N LYS A 193 12.31 5.33 -9.13
CA LYS A 193 12.41 5.53 -10.59
C LYS A 193 13.56 6.47 -10.96
N ASP A 194 13.72 7.56 -10.22
CA ASP A 194 14.72 8.58 -10.52
C ASP A 194 16.15 8.11 -10.22
N LYS A 195 16.32 7.35 -9.13
CA LYS A 195 17.62 6.76 -8.76
C LYS A 195 18.17 5.78 -9.81
N ILE A 196 17.33 5.01 -10.48
CA ILE A 196 17.77 4.05 -11.50
C ILE A 196 18.20 4.76 -12.80
N ARG A 197 17.86 6.05 -12.95
CA ARG A 197 18.28 6.86 -14.10
C ARG A 197 19.72 7.35 -13.99
N MET A 198 20.29 7.38 -12.77
CA MET A 198 21.65 7.83 -12.49
C MET A 198 22.61 6.66 -12.45
#